data_AF-A0A386C9T9-F1
#
_entry.id   AF-A0A386C9T9-F1
#
_cell.length_a   1.000
_cell.length_b   1.000
_cell.length_c   1.000
_cell.angle_alpha   90.00
_cell.angle_beta   90.00
_cell.angle_gamma   90.00
#
_symmetry.space_group_name_H-M   'P 1'
#
loop_
_entity.id
_entity.type
_entity.pdbx_description
1 polymer ?
#
loop_
_entity_poly.entity_id
_entity_poly.type
_entity_poly.pdbx_seq_one_letter_code
_entity_poly.pdbx_strand_id
1 'polypeptide(L)'
;QITGGGLAGFNAKDASNLVTILKFGSLPFPITALSSETISATLGSQFLVQTVVAGLIGIALVVAFMLIYYRLPGFVASFALIYYTLVMIAIFRLVPVTLTLAGIAGFVLSVGMAVDANILIFERMKEELRVGKSLPAAVEAGFNRAWNSILDSNVSSLITATILYVR
;
A
#
# COMPACT_ATOMS: atom_id res chain seq x y z
N GLN A 1 15.66 43.26 -22.07
CA GLN A 1 15.61 44.42 -21.16
C GLN A 1 14.29 44.39 -20.42
N ILE A 2 14.25 43.84 -19.20
CA ILE A 2 13.11 44.01 -18.28
C ILE A 2 13.74 44.30 -16.92
N THR A 3 14.27 45.50 -16.79
CA THR A 3 14.87 46.02 -15.55
C THR A 3 14.32 47.42 -15.37
N GLY A 4 13.23 47.53 -14.62
CA GLY A 4 12.55 48.79 -14.35
C GLY A 4 11.56 48.62 -13.20
N GLY A 5 12.09 48.66 -11.97
CA GLY A 5 11.27 48.80 -10.77
C GLY A 5 10.83 50.26 -10.61
N GLY A 6 9.52 50.49 -10.60
CA GLY A 6 8.89 51.78 -10.37
C GLY A 6 7.38 51.61 -10.25
N LEU A 7 6.66 52.62 -9.75
CA LEU A 7 5.23 52.60 -9.38
C LEU A 7 4.23 52.27 -10.54
N ALA A 8 4.75 52.03 -11.75
CA ALA A 8 4.05 51.58 -12.95
C ALA A 8 4.74 50.33 -13.58
N GLY A 9 5.48 49.57 -12.77
CA GLY A 9 6.27 48.41 -13.16
C GLY A 9 5.50 47.10 -12.97
N PHE A 10 5.67 46.18 -13.92
CA PHE A 10 5.09 44.84 -13.85
C PHE A 10 5.48 44.16 -12.53
N ASN A 11 4.50 43.58 -11.85
CA ASN A 11 4.76 42.67 -10.74
C ASN A 11 5.73 41.58 -11.23
N ALA A 12 6.73 41.22 -10.43
CA ALA A 12 7.70 40.18 -10.79
C ALA A 12 7.03 38.88 -11.25
N LYS A 13 5.84 38.58 -10.70
CA LYS A 13 5.02 37.44 -11.09
C LYS A 13 4.45 37.57 -12.50
N ASP A 14 3.97 38.76 -12.87
CA ASP A 14 3.42 39.05 -14.20
C ASP A 14 4.51 39.09 -15.27
N ALA A 15 5.67 39.68 -14.94
CA ALA A 15 6.85 39.66 -15.81
C ALA A 15 7.33 38.22 -16.08
N SER A 16 7.36 37.37 -15.05
CA SER A 16 7.71 35.95 -15.21
C SER A 16 6.68 35.19 -16.03
N ASN A 17 5.39 35.47 -15.86
CA ASN A 17 4.33 34.80 -16.62
C ASN A 17 4.36 35.21 -18.10
N LEU A 18 4.61 36.48 -18.39
CA LEU A 18 4.75 36.99 -19.76
C LEU A 18 5.96 36.39 -20.46
N VAL A 19 7.10 36.27 -19.76
CA VAL A 19 8.30 35.59 -20.26
C VAL A 19 8.01 34.11 -20.55
N THR A 20 7.26 33.43 -19.68
CA THR A 20 6.83 32.04 -19.91
C THR A 20 5.98 31.93 -21.18
N ILE A 21 4.96 32.78 -21.33
CA ILE A 21 4.08 32.78 -22.52
C ILE A 21 4.90 33.04 -23.80
N LEU A 22 5.83 34.00 -23.78
CA LEU A 22 6.69 34.29 -24.93
C LEU A 22 7.67 33.16 -25.26
N LYS A 23 8.16 32.40 -24.25
CA LYS A 23 9.02 31.23 -24.45
C LYS A 23 8.28 30.04 -25.08
N PHE A 24 7.03 29.82 -24.68
CA PHE A 24 6.23 28.69 -25.15
C PHE A 24 5.42 29.01 -26.42
N GLY A 25 5.29 30.28 -26.79
CA GLY A 25 4.63 30.73 -28.01
C GLY A 25 3.11 30.57 -27.97
N SER A 26 2.44 30.91 -29.08
CA SER A 26 1.00 30.75 -29.20
C SER A 26 0.63 29.30 -29.50
N LEU A 27 -0.42 28.81 -28.85
CA LEU A 27 -1.01 27.52 -29.19
C LEU A 27 -1.64 27.58 -30.60
N PRO A 28 -1.34 26.64 -31.51
CA PRO A 28 -1.79 26.68 -32.90
C PRO A 28 -3.31 26.46 -33.07
N PHE A 29 -4.01 26.03 -32.01
CA PHE A 29 -5.45 25.82 -31.98
C PHE A 29 -5.99 26.07 -30.56
N PRO A 30 -7.27 26.49 -30.42
CA PRO A 30 -7.89 26.68 -29.13
C PRO A 30 -8.05 25.32 -28.42
N ILE A 31 -7.38 25.15 -27.29
CA ILE A 31 -7.52 23.99 -26.41
C ILE A 31 -8.51 24.29 -25.28
N THR A 32 -9.44 23.38 -25.05
CA THR A 32 -10.32 23.39 -23.87
C THR A 32 -9.80 22.38 -22.86
N ALA A 33 -9.72 22.78 -21.59
CA ALA A 33 -9.38 21.84 -20.53
C ALA A 33 -10.55 20.88 -20.31
N LEU A 34 -10.36 19.60 -20.63
CA LEU A 34 -11.38 18.55 -20.48
C LEU A 34 -11.65 18.21 -19.00
N SER A 35 -10.60 18.20 -18.17
CA SER A 35 -10.69 18.04 -16.73
C SER A 35 -9.42 18.59 -16.07
N SER A 36 -9.55 19.23 -14.91
CA SER A 36 -8.42 19.70 -14.11
C SER A 36 -8.69 19.32 -12.66
N GLU A 37 -7.95 18.32 -12.18
CA GLU A 37 -7.94 17.98 -10.76
C GLU A 37 -6.71 18.57 -10.11
N THR A 38 -6.93 19.59 -9.28
CA THR A 38 -5.86 20.19 -8.47
C THR A 38 -6.01 19.69 -7.04
N ILE A 39 -5.15 18.76 -6.65
CA ILE A 39 -5.09 18.26 -5.27
C ILE A 39 -4.16 19.16 -4.47
N SER A 40 -4.71 19.86 -3.48
CA SER A 40 -3.91 20.67 -2.56
C SER A 40 -2.95 19.80 -1.74
N ALA A 41 -1.71 20.25 -1.59
CA ALA A 41 -0.68 19.55 -0.81
C ALA A 41 -1.12 19.27 0.65
N THR A 42 -1.96 20.13 1.22
CA THR A 42 -2.56 19.95 2.55
C THR A 42 -3.49 18.75 2.63
N LEU A 43 -4.23 18.45 1.56
CA LEU A 43 -5.13 17.30 1.52
C LEU A 43 -4.33 15.99 1.42
N GLY A 44 -3.27 15.99 0.59
CA GLY A 44 -2.36 14.85 0.48
C GLY A 44 -1.66 14.51 1.80
N SER A 45 -1.17 15.51 2.54
CA SER A 45 -0.52 15.27 3.84
C SER A 45 -1.50 14.75 4.90
N GLN A 46 -2.74 15.26 4.91
CA GLN A 46 -3.79 14.77 5.81
C GLN A 46 -4.13 13.31 5.52
N PHE A 47 -4.30 12.92 4.25
CA PHE A 47 -4.58 11.54 3.89
C PHE A 47 -3.45 10.60 4.28
N LEU A 48 -2.19 11.00 4.06
CA LEU A 48 -1.04 10.18 4.46
C LEU A 48 -1.08 9.87 5.95
N VAL A 49 -1.29 10.90 6.80
CA VAL A 49 -1.38 10.70 8.25
C VAL A 49 -2.56 9.80 8.62
N GLN A 50 -3.74 10.04 8.04
CA GLN A 50 -4.93 9.22 8.30
C GLN A 50 -4.70 7.75 7.93
N THR A 51 -4.09 7.48 6.77
CA THR A 51 -3.85 6.10 6.34
C THR A 51 -2.78 5.41 7.17
N VAL A 52 -1.72 6.12 7.60
CA VAL A 52 -0.72 5.56 8.51
C VAL A 52 -1.34 5.19 9.86
N VAL A 53 -2.16 6.09 10.43
CA VAL A 53 -2.86 5.83 11.70
C VAL A 53 -3.84 4.67 11.55
N ALA A 54 -4.64 4.64 10.48
CA ALA A 54 -5.57 3.55 10.20
C ALA A 54 -4.84 2.20 10.02
N GLY A 55 -3.70 2.19 9.31
CA GLY A 55 -2.86 1.01 9.12
C GLY A 55 -2.28 0.49 10.44
N LEU A 56 -1.78 1.39 11.30
CA LEU A 56 -1.27 1.02 12.63
C LEU A 56 -2.37 0.41 13.52
N ILE A 57 -3.55 1.02 13.53
CA ILE A 57 -4.70 0.49 14.28
C ILE A 57 -5.11 -0.89 13.72
N GLY A 58 -5.15 -1.04 12.40
CA GLY A 58 -5.47 -2.32 11.75
C GLY A 58 -4.50 -3.44 12.12
N ILE A 59 -3.19 -3.18 12.02
CA ILE A 59 -2.15 -4.15 12.42
C ILE A 59 -2.27 -4.47 13.91
N ALA A 60 -2.48 -3.47 14.77
CA ALA A 60 -2.64 -3.69 16.21
C ALA A 60 -3.86 -4.56 16.54
N LEU A 61 -4.99 -4.34 15.88
CA LEU A 61 -6.19 -5.16 16.05
C LEU A 61 -5.97 -6.60 15.61
N VAL A 62 -5.27 -6.80 14.49
CA VAL A 62 -4.93 -8.15 14.00
C VAL A 62 -4.00 -8.85 14.98
N VAL A 63 -2.95 -8.20 15.45
CA VAL A 63 -2.01 -8.76 16.44
C VAL A 63 -2.76 -9.10 17.73
N ALA A 64 -3.64 -8.22 18.21
CA ALA A 64 -4.46 -8.48 19.38
C ALA A 64 -5.37 -9.70 19.19
N PHE A 65 -6.04 -9.81 18.05
CA PHE A 65 -6.86 -10.97 17.70
C PHE A 65 -6.04 -12.27 17.68
N MET A 66 -4.86 -12.25 17.06
CA MET A 66 -3.97 -13.41 17.00
C MET A 66 -3.50 -13.86 18.38
N LEU A 67 -3.13 -12.92 19.25
CA LEU A 67 -2.70 -13.22 20.62
C LEU A 67 -3.84 -13.80 21.48
N ILE A 68 -5.04 -13.24 21.38
CA ILE A 68 -6.20 -13.70 22.17
C ILE A 68 -6.66 -15.09 21.71
N TYR A 69 -6.80 -15.31 20.40
CA TYR A 69 -7.37 -16.55 19.88
C TYR A 69 -6.34 -17.69 19.79
N TYR A 70 -5.12 -17.39 19.31
CA TYR A 70 -4.09 -18.40 19.03
C TYR A 70 -2.98 -18.46 20.08
N ARG A 71 -2.97 -17.62 21.12
CA ARG A 71 -1.98 -17.64 22.23
C ARG A 71 -0.52 -17.68 21.73
N LEU A 72 0.17 -18.81 21.96
CA LEU A 72 1.61 -19.00 21.70
C LEU A 72 1.92 -19.05 20.19
N PRO A 73 1.22 -19.86 19.36
CA PRO A 73 1.27 -19.72 17.90
C PRO A 73 0.95 -18.31 17.39
N GLY A 74 -0.03 -17.64 18.03
CA GLY A 74 -0.41 -16.26 17.69
C GLY A 74 0.74 -15.26 17.85
N PHE A 75 1.59 -15.44 18.87
CA PHE A 75 2.77 -14.61 19.08
C PHE A 75 3.80 -14.79 17.94
N VAL A 76 4.05 -16.03 17.52
CA VAL A 76 4.97 -16.33 16.41
C VAL A 76 4.46 -15.73 15.10
N ALA A 77 3.16 -15.86 14.80
CA ALA A 77 2.58 -15.21 13.62
C ALA A 77 2.60 -13.68 13.70
N SER A 78 2.42 -13.10 14.88
CA SER A 78 2.54 -11.64 15.07
C SER A 78 3.97 -11.16 14.75
N PHE A 79 4.99 -11.92 15.15
CA PHE A 79 6.37 -11.62 14.78
C PHE A 79 6.60 -11.74 13.27
N ALA A 80 6.06 -12.79 12.63
CA ALA A 80 6.13 -12.96 11.19
C ALA A 80 5.45 -11.81 10.43
N LEU A 81 4.32 -11.30 10.94
CA LEU A 81 3.61 -10.15 10.38
C LEU A 81 4.44 -8.86 10.46
N ILE A 82 5.06 -8.61 11.61
CA ILE A 82 5.94 -7.45 11.80
C ILE A 82 7.12 -7.54 10.83
N TYR A 83 7.73 -8.72 10.72
CA TYR A 83 8.83 -8.97 9.79
C TYR A 83 8.40 -8.72 8.33
N TYR A 84 7.26 -9.27 7.90
CA TYR A 84 6.68 -9.03 6.57
C TYR A 84 6.49 -7.53 6.30
N THR A 85 5.91 -6.81 7.25
CA THR A 85 5.65 -5.36 7.17
C THR A 85 6.96 -4.57 7.00
N LEU A 86 8.00 -4.90 7.79
CA LEU A 86 9.30 -4.26 7.71
C LEU A 86 9.99 -4.53 6.36
N VAL A 87 9.97 -5.77 5.88
CA VAL A 87 10.54 -6.14 4.58
C VAL A 87 9.84 -5.39 3.46
N MET A 88 8.52 -5.30 3.48
CA MET A 88 7.74 -4.60 2.45
C MET A 88 8.08 -3.10 2.41
N ILE A 89 8.17 -2.45 3.58
CA ILE A 89 8.58 -1.03 3.68
C ILE A 89 10.02 -0.84 3.18
N ALA A 90 10.93 -1.78 3.49
CA ALA A 90 12.31 -1.74 2.99
C ALA A 90 12.36 -1.84 1.45
N ILE A 91 11.54 -2.71 0.86
CA ILE A 91 11.41 -2.84 -0.61
C ILE A 91 10.91 -1.53 -1.22
N PHE A 92 9.88 -0.90 -0.66
CA PHE A 92 9.40 0.40 -1.14
C PHE A 92 10.44 1.52 -1.06
N ARG A 93 11.39 1.41 -0.12
CA ARG A 93 12.51 2.37 -0.04
C ARG A 93 13.61 2.09 -1.07
N LEU A 94 13.81 0.83 -1.47
CA LEU A 94 14.83 0.42 -2.43
C LEU A 94 14.37 0.61 -3.88
N VAL A 95 13.10 0.34 -4.17
CA VAL A 95 12.53 0.47 -5.50
C VAL A 95 11.88 1.85 -5.61
N PRO A 96 12.22 2.68 -6.62
CA PRO A 96 11.67 4.03 -6.78
C PRO A 96 10.21 3.97 -7.27
N VAL A 97 9.31 3.54 -6.40
CA VAL A 97 7.87 3.47 -6.66
C VAL A 97 7.19 4.68 -6.01
N THR A 98 6.30 5.33 -6.74
CA THR A 98 5.45 6.40 -6.17
C THR A 98 4.33 5.79 -5.34
N LEU A 99 4.36 6.03 -4.03
CA LEU A 99 3.32 5.56 -3.11
C LEU A 99 2.08 6.49 -3.18
N THR A 100 1.08 6.08 -3.95
CA THR A 100 -0.22 6.78 -4.03
C THR A 100 -1.20 6.26 -2.97
N LEU A 101 -2.36 6.92 -2.79
CA LEU A 101 -3.43 6.39 -1.91
C LEU A 101 -3.81 4.95 -2.28
N ALA A 102 -3.94 4.66 -3.58
CA ALA A 102 -4.23 3.30 -4.07
C ALA A 102 -3.09 2.32 -3.75
N GLY A 103 -1.83 2.78 -3.82
CA GLY A 103 -0.67 1.98 -3.39
C GLY A 103 -0.73 1.61 -1.91
N ILE A 104 -1.14 2.54 -1.04
CA ILE A 104 -1.31 2.25 0.39
C ILE A 104 -2.49 1.29 0.61
N ALA A 105 -3.60 1.45 -0.11
CA ALA A 105 -4.72 0.50 -0.04
C ALA A 105 -4.29 -0.92 -0.44
N GLY A 106 -3.49 -1.05 -1.51
CA GLY A 106 -2.90 -2.32 -1.93
C GLY A 106 -1.97 -2.93 -0.87
N PHE A 107 -1.18 -2.10 -0.19
CA PHE A 107 -0.34 -2.52 0.92
C PHE A 107 -1.16 -3.04 2.12
N VAL A 108 -2.23 -2.35 2.51
CA VAL A 108 -3.11 -2.82 3.60
C VAL A 108 -3.77 -4.15 3.23
N LEU A 109 -4.20 -4.30 1.98
CA LEU A 109 -4.76 -5.55 1.46
C LEU A 109 -3.73 -6.70 1.50
N SER A 110 -2.46 -6.44 1.14
CA SER A 110 -1.41 -7.45 1.19
C SER A 110 -1.09 -7.91 2.61
N VAL A 111 -1.09 -6.99 3.57
CA VAL A 111 -0.94 -7.30 5.01
C VAL A 111 -2.09 -8.20 5.49
N GLY A 112 -3.34 -7.93 5.09
CA GLY A 112 -4.49 -8.77 5.43
C GLY A 112 -4.36 -10.20 4.91
N MET A 113 -3.96 -10.36 3.65
CA MET A 113 -3.73 -11.69 3.04
C MET A 113 -2.57 -12.45 3.70
N ALA A 114 -1.50 -11.75 4.10
CA ALA A 114 -0.38 -12.36 4.81
C ALA A 114 -0.82 -12.95 6.17
N VAL A 115 -1.77 -12.30 6.85
CA VAL A 115 -2.32 -12.77 8.12
C VAL A 115 -3.26 -13.94 7.92
N ASP A 116 -4.15 -13.85 6.93
CA ASP A 116 -5.12 -14.90 6.59
C ASP A 116 -4.41 -16.24 6.29
N ALA A 117 -3.30 -16.19 5.54
CA ALA A 117 -2.47 -17.36 5.27
C ALA A 117 -1.93 -18.01 6.56
N ASN A 118 -1.45 -17.21 7.52
CA ASN A 118 -0.96 -17.72 8.80
C ASN A 118 -2.08 -18.33 9.65
N ILE A 119 -3.26 -17.70 9.67
CA ILE A 119 -4.45 -18.22 10.37
C ILE A 119 -4.87 -19.57 9.79
N LEU A 120 -4.93 -19.69 8.47
CA LEU A 120 -5.33 -20.91 7.79
C LEU A 120 -4.39 -22.08 8.12
N ILE A 121 -3.07 -21.85 8.10
CA ILE A 121 -2.07 -22.87 8.48
C ILE A 121 -2.31 -23.33 9.92
N PHE A 122 -2.58 -22.41 10.86
CA PHE A 122 -2.82 -22.77 12.25
C PHE A 122 -4.13 -23.50 12.48
N GLU A 123 -5.21 -23.14 11.78
CA GLU A 123 -6.46 -23.90 11.85
C GLU A 123 -6.25 -25.33 11.33
N ARG A 124 -5.58 -25.50 10.19
CA ARG A 124 -5.26 -26.84 9.66
C ARG A 124 -4.36 -27.63 10.61
N MET A 125 -3.33 -27.01 11.16
CA MET A 125 -2.46 -27.65 12.17
C MET A 125 -3.26 -28.08 13.41
N LYS A 126 -4.20 -27.25 13.88
CA LYS A 126 -5.05 -27.55 15.04
C LYS A 126 -6.04 -28.68 14.77
N GLU A 127 -6.57 -28.79 13.55
CA GLU A 127 -7.33 -29.96 13.11
C GLU A 127 -6.49 -31.23 13.23
N GLU A 128 -5.26 -31.23 12.71
CA GLU A 128 -4.37 -32.39 12.72
C GLU A 128 -3.94 -32.80 14.15
N LEU A 129 -3.72 -31.83 15.04
CA LEU A 129 -3.46 -32.07 16.46
C LEU A 129 -4.65 -32.73 17.17
N ARG A 130 -5.89 -32.34 16.82
CA ARG A 130 -7.11 -32.95 17.39
C ARG A 130 -7.31 -34.40 16.94
N VAL A 131 -6.79 -34.76 15.77
CA VAL A 131 -6.78 -36.14 15.26
C VAL A 131 -5.68 -36.99 15.95
N GLY A 132 -4.87 -36.39 16.84
CA GLY A 132 -3.89 -37.11 17.66
C GLY A 132 -2.49 -37.19 17.04
N LYS A 133 -2.20 -36.45 15.96
CA LYS A 133 -0.85 -36.37 15.41
C LYS A 133 0.09 -35.65 16.37
N SER A 134 1.37 -36.05 16.36
CA SER A 134 2.42 -35.34 17.09
C SER A 134 2.60 -33.93 16.53
N LEU A 135 3.11 -33.00 17.35
CA LEU A 135 3.30 -31.60 16.97
C LEU A 135 4.07 -31.41 15.64
N PRO A 136 5.20 -32.10 15.38
CA PRO A 136 5.91 -31.96 14.12
C PRO A 136 5.09 -32.44 12.92
N ALA A 137 4.42 -33.58 13.06
CA ALA A 137 3.59 -34.15 12.00
C ALA A 137 2.35 -33.29 11.71
N ALA A 138 1.78 -32.64 12.73
CA ALA A 138 0.65 -31.74 12.57
C ALA A 138 1.04 -30.42 11.88
N VAL A 139 2.24 -29.90 12.16
CA VAL A 139 2.78 -28.71 11.45
C VAL A 139 2.96 -29.03 9.97
N GLU A 140 3.63 -30.14 9.64
CA GLU A 140 3.89 -30.54 8.26
C GLU A 140 2.58 -30.82 7.48
N ALA A 141 1.63 -31.51 8.11
CA ALA A 141 0.33 -31.76 7.51
C ALA A 141 -0.50 -30.47 7.35
N GLY A 142 -0.46 -29.58 8.34
CA GLY A 142 -1.13 -28.28 8.30
C GLY A 142 -0.63 -27.41 7.15
N PHE A 143 0.70 -27.33 6.99
CA PHE A 143 1.34 -26.62 5.87
C PHE A 143 0.95 -27.22 4.52
N ASN A 144 1.08 -28.54 4.34
CA ASN A 144 0.74 -29.19 3.07
C ASN A 144 -0.74 -28.99 2.68
N ARG A 145 -1.66 -29.04 3.64
CA ARG A 145 -3.09 -28.83 3.38
C ARG A 145 -3.45 -27.37 3.10
N ALA A 146 -2.78 -26.43 3.78
CA ALA A 146 -3.02 -25.00 3.58
C ALA A 146 -2.38 -24.46 2.29
N TRP A 147 -1.28 -25.06 1.83
CA TRP A 147 -0.47 -24.56 0.70
C TRP A 147 -1.27 -24.30 -0.57
N ASN A 148 -2.07 -25.27 -1.03
CA ASN A 148 -2.86 -25.12 -2.26
C ASN A 148 -3.84 -23.95 -2.16
N SER A 149 -4.51 -23.80 -1.02
CA SER A 149 -5.48 -22.72 -0.81
C SER A 149 -4.82 -21.34 -0.76
N ILE A 150 -3.61 -21.25 -0.16
CA ILE A 150 -2.83 -20.02 -0.11
C ILE A 150 -2.32 -19.66 -1.51
N LEU A 151 -1.83 -20.65 -2.25
CA LEU A 151 -1.36 -20.46 -3.63
C LEU A 151 -2.50 -19.97 -4.51
N ASP A 152 -3.65 -20.64 -4.49
CA ASP A 152 -4.81 -20.29 -5.33
C ASP A 152 -5.29 -18.86 -5.04
N SER A 153 -5.35 -18.47 -3.76
CA SER A 153 -5.73 -17.11 -3.36
C SER A 153 -4.74 -16.07 -3.89
N ASN A 154 -3.43 -16.25 -3.67
CA ASN A 154 -2.42 -15.30 -4.15
C ASN A 154 -2.31 -15.25 -5.68
N VAL A 155 -2.50 -16.38 -6.36
CA VAL A 155 -2.54 -16.44 -7.83
C VAL A 155 -3.73 -15.66 -8.36
N SER A 156 -4.92 -15.81 -7.76
CA SER A 156 -6.10 -15.02 -8.12
C SER A 156 -5.88 -13.52 -7.93
N SER A 157 -5.28 -13.12 -6.80
CA SER A 157 -4.90 -11.72 -6.54
C SER A 157 -3.89 -11.21 -7.56
N LEU A 158 -2.89 -12.01 -7.93
CA LEU A 158 -1.89 -11.63 -8.93
C LEU A 158 -2.51 -11.47 -10.32
N ILE A 159 -3.42 -12.36 -10.72
CA ILE A 159 -4.17 -12.24 -11.98
C ILE A 159 -4.97 -10.94 -11.99
N THR A 160 -5.70 -10.66 -10.90
CA THR A 160 -6.50 -9.44 -10.77
C THR A 160 -5.63 -8.19 -10.85
N ALA A 161 -4.51 -8.17 -10.13
CA ALA A 161 -3.56 -7.07 -10.15
C ALA A 161 -2.98 -6.84 -11.55
N THR A 162 -2.69 -7.93 -12.28
CA THR A 162 -2.18 -7.87 -13.66
C THR A 162 -3.22 -7.27 -14.61
N ILE A 163 -4.48 -7.70 -14.49
CA ILE A 163 -5.58 -7.16 -15.30
C ILE A 163 -5.78 -5.66 -15.03
N LEU A 164 -5.73 -5.25 -13.76
CA LEU A 164 -5.85 -3.84 -13.37
C LEU A 164 -4.65 -3.01 -13.82
N TYR A 165 -3.46 -3.59 -13.88
CA TYR A 165 -2.25 -2.89 -14.33
C TYR A 165 -2.22 -2.68 -15.85
N VAL A 166 -2.72 -3.67 -16.62
CA VAL A 166 -2.75 -3.61 -18.09
C VAL A 166 -3.86 -2.70 -18.62
N ARG A 167 -4.90 -2.45 -17.82
CA ARG A 167 -6.06 -1.62 -18.17
C ARG A 167 -5.85 -0.16 -17.82
#